data_AF-A0A255R478-F1
#
_entry.id   AF-A0A255R478-F1
#
_cell.length_a   1.000
_cell.length_b   1.000
_cell.length_c   1.000
_cell.angle_alpha   90.00
_cell.angle_beta   90.00
_cell.angle_gamma   90.00
#
_symmetry.space_group_name_H-M   'P 1'
#
loop_
_entity.id
_entity.type
_entity.pdbx_description
1 polymer ?
#
loop_
_entity_poly.entity_id
_entity_poly.type
_entity_poly.pdbx_seq_one_letter_code
_entity_poly.pdbx_strand_id
1 'polypeptide(L)'
;MVADTVNNYRRTRVLNQEVGNVVPNEGEANVSADSETANREASNESETRARIAELVEQLKHRNSNDDCGAIETLVSIGGIDVIEAATALLAAENVLTRTAACEILCRIGSDSVVPLERLLEDQNKDVRKFAVDTLALIGNQSSENALMEALADHDINVASAAAEALGDIKSDHCVDKLIGAMNLNVLMQCSVAKSLGQIGGEAAVEALIRLTKERNPMVVFSAVNSLSKLQCDASSAVLEELTQHDNDVVAQYASDALRKADASV
;
A
#
# COMPACT_ATOMS: atom_id res chain seq x y z
N MET A 1 7.56 -5.74 13.91
CA MET A 1 8.71 -6.20 13.10
C MET A 1 8.63 -5.76 11.64
N VAL A 2 7.62 -6.15 10.83
CA VAL A 2 7.43 -5.62 9.45
C VAL A 2 7.15 -4.10 9.46
N ALA A 3 6.31 -3.62 10.39
CA ALA A 3 5.99 -2.20 10.55
C ALA A 3 7.19 -1.33 10.98
N ASP A 4 8.18 -1.91 11.68
CA ASP A 4 9.32 -1.16 12.24
C ASP A 4 10.41 -0.91 11.21
N THR A 5 10.65 -1.87 10.31
CA THR A 5 11.56 -1.70 9.17
C THR A 5 10.96 -0.78 8.10
N VAL A 6 9.64 -0.86 7.87
CA VAL A 6 8.88 -0.02 6.91
C VAL A 6 8.79 1.45 7.35
N ASN A 7 8.63 1.71 8.66
CA ASN A 7 8.56 3.08 9.18
C ASN A 7 9.88 3.87 9.03
N ASN A 8 11.02 3.20 8.97
CA ASN A 8 12.30 3.86 8.70
C ASN A 8 12.43 4.36 7.26
N TYR A 9 11.71 3.77 6.29
CA TYR A 9 11.82 4.13 4.87
C TYR A 9 10.99 5.37 4.49
N ARG A 10 9.87 5.63 5.20
CA ARG A 10 9.05 6.85 4.99
C ARG A 10 9.83 8.15 5.27
N ARG A 11 10.89 8.11 6.08
CA ARG A 11 11.69 9.29 6.46
C ARG A 11 12.73 9.73 5.43
N THR A 12 13.19 8.84 4.55
CA THR A 12 14.36 9.07 3.70
C THR A 12 14.03 9.68 2.33
N ARG A 13 12.74 9.72 1.93
CA ARG A 13 12.30 10.05 0.56
C ARG A 13 12.16 11.56 0.27
N VAL A 14 12.32 12.44 1.25
CA VAL A 14 12.09 13.90 1.10
C VAL A 14 13.24 14.64 0.39
N LEU A 15 14.37 13.98 0.07
CA LEU A 15 15.61 14.71 -0.28
C LEU A 15 16.11 14.63 -1.72
N ASN A 16 15.56 13.81 -2.62
CA ASN A 16 16.11 13.68 -3.98
C ASN A 16 15.04 13.75 -5.07
N GLN A 17 14.68 14.96 -5.47
CA GLN A 17 14.17 15.28 -6.80
C GLN A 17 14.93 16.50 -7.30
N GLU A 18 15.60 16.38 -8.45
CA GLU A 18 15.78 17.39 -9.52
C GLU A 18 16.95 16.96 -10.46
N VAL A 19 16.63 16.43 -11.66
CA VAL A 19 16.66 17.03 -13.02
C VAL A 19 17.99 16.85 -13.78
N GLY A 20 17.91 16.35 -15.02
CA GLY A 20 18.95 16.54 -16.03
C GLY A 20 18.79 15.70 -17.30
N ASN A 21 17.86 16.09 -18.17
CA ASN A 21 17.60 15.47 -19.48
C ASN A 21 18.64 15.95 -20.53
N VAL A 22 19.30 15.05 -21.25
CA VAL A 22 20.14 15.39 -22.43
C VAL A 22 19.85 14.42 -23.57
N VAL A 23 19.44 14.98 -24.70
CA VAL A 23 19.08 14.29 -25.94
C VAL A 23 20.36 13.89 -26.69
N PRO A 24 20.52 12.66 -27.23
CA PRO A 24 21.63 12.34 -28.10
C PRO A 24 21.29 12.63 -29.57
N ASN A 25 22.30 13.15 -30.25
CA ASN A 25 22.34 13.57 -31.65
C ASN A 25 22.61 12.36 -32.56
N GLU A 26 21.91 12.29 -33.69
CA GLU A 26 22.04 11.24 -34.72
C GLU A 26 23.40 11.30 -35.44
N GLY A 27 24.03 10.15 -35.65
CA GLY A 27 25.30 10.07 -36.38
C GLY A 27 25.76 8.65 -36.68
N GLU A 28 25.50 8.21 -37.91
CA GLU A 28 26.24 7.24 -38.75
C GLU A 28 26.31 5.76 -38.31
N ALA A 29 25.55 4.94 -39.04
CA ALA A 29 25.49 3.47 -38.96
C ALA A 29 26.82 2.79 -39.34
N ASN A 30 27.30 1.89 -38.47
CA ASN A 30 28.48 1.06 -38.68
C ASN A 30 28.11 -0.43 -38.54
N VAL A 31 27.60 -1.00 -39.64
CA VAL A 31 26.91 -2.30 -39.71
C VAL A 31 27.75 -3.51 -39.24
N SER A 32 29.08 -3.42 -39.19
CA SER A 32 29.94 -4.49 -38.64
C SER A 32 30.20 -4.35 -37.14
N ALA A 33 30.30 -3.12 -36.63
CA ALA A 33 30.43 -2.86 -35.20
C ALA A 33 29.12 -3.16 -34.46
N ASP A 34 27.98 -2.86 -35.11
CA ASP A 34 26.63 -3.13 -34.59
C ASP A 34 26.36 -4.62 -34.31
N SER A 35 27.00 -5.53 -35.07
CA SER A 35 26.83 -6.98 -34.87
C SER A 35 27.64 -7.54 -33.69
N GLU A 36 28.81 -6.96 -33.40
CA GLU A 36 29.64 -7.36 -32.27
C GLU A 36 29.17 -6.72 -30.96
N THR A 37 28.68 -5.48 -31.00
CA THR A 37 28.05 -4.83 -29.83
C THR A 37 26.75 -5.53 -29.47
N ALA A 38 25.88 -5.83 -30.45
CA ALA A 38 24.65 -6.59 -30.20
C ALA A 38 24.93 -8.00 -29.64
N ASN A 39 25.98 -8.69 -30.11
CA ASN A 39 26.36 -9.99 -29.54
C ASN A 39 26.90 -9.89 -28.11
N ARG A 40 27.65 -8.82 -27.77
CA ARG A 40 28.14 -8.57 -26.41
C ARG A 40 27.00 -8.19 -25.46
N GLU A 41 26.07 -7.35 -25.91
CA GLU A 41 24.87 -6.95 -25.16
C GLU A 41 23.95 -8.15 -24.90
N ALA A 42 23.67 -8.96 -25.92
CA ALA A 42 22.89 -10.18 -25.76
C ALA A 42 23.54 -11.20 -24.82
N SER A 43 24.88 -11.32 -24.84
CA SER A 43 25.62 -12.16 -23.89
C SER A 43 25.49 -11.65 -22.45
N ASN A 44 25.61 -10.33 -22.25
CA ASN A 44 25.49 -9.71 -20.93
C ASN A 44 24.06 -9.78 -20.38
N GLU A 45 23.03 -9.62 -21.23
CA GLU A 45 21.63 -9.80 -20.84
C GLU A 45 21.34 -11.25 -20.45
N SER A 46 21.88 -12.22 -21.19
CA SER A 46 21.75 -13.64 -20.85
C SER A 46 22.38 -13.97 -19.50
N GLU A 47 23.57 -13.41 -19.21
CA GLU A 47 24.24 -13.59 -17.91
C GLU A 47 23.46 -12.92 -16.78
N THR A 48 22.92 -11.72 -17.02
CA THR A 48 22.07 -11.00 -16.06
C THR A 48 20.80 -11.80 -15.73
N ARG A 49 20.12 -12.35 -16.73
CA ARG A 49 18.95 -13.22 -16.51
C ARG A 49 19.29 -14.48 -15.74
N ALA A 50 20.41 -15.12 -16.06
CA ALA A 50 20.89 -16.29 -15.32
C ALA A 50 21.15 -15.94 -13.85
N ARG A 51 21.75 -14.77 -13.59
CA ARG A 51 21.99 -14.28 -12.23
C ARG A 51 20.69 -13.98 -11.48
N ILE A 52 19.71 -13.35 -12.12
CA ILE A 52 18.39 -13.11 -11.52
C ILE A 52 17.75 -14.44 -11.13
N ALA A 53 17.74 -15.42 -12.04
CA ALA A 53 17.16 -16.73 -11.77
C ALA A 53 17.83 -17.47 -10.60
N GLU A 54 19.15 -17.40 -10.49
CA GLU A 54 19.91 -17.97 -9.38
C GLU A 54 19.51 -17.33 -8.03
N LEU A 55 19.45 -16.00 -7.98
CA LEU A 55 19.09 -15.26 -6.77
C LEU A 55 17.63 -15.50 -6.35
N VAL A 56 16.73 -15.57 -7.32
CA VAL A 56 15.32 -15.92 -7.09
C VAL A 56 15.19 -17.32 -6.51
N GLU A 57 15.97 -18.27 -7.00
CA GLU A 57 15.97 -19.62 -6.45
C GLU A 57 16.50 -19.66 -5.01
N GLN A 58 17.54 -18.88 -4.69
CA GLN A 58 18.00 -18.71 -3.31
C GLN A 58 16.90 -18.17 -2.39
N LEU A 59 16.11 -17.20 -2.85
CA LEU A 59 15.00 -16.63 -2.08
C LEU A 59 13.85 -17.61 -1.80
N LYS A 60 13.65 -18.62 -2.66
CA LYS A 60 12.63 -19.66 -2.42
C LYS A 60 13.01 -20.60 -1.29
N HIS A 61 14.30 -20.87 -1.12
CA HIS A 61 14.83 -21.77 -0.07
C HIS A 61 15.22 -21.04 1.21
N ARG A 62 14.83 -19.76 1.34
CA ARG A 62 15.18 -18.91 2.47
C ARG A 62 14.52 -19.37 3.77
N ASN A 63 15.34 -19.51 4.81
CA ASN A 63 14.91 -19.97 6.14
C ASN A 63 15.07 -18.92 7.25
N SER A 64 15.76 -17.81 7.02
CA SER A 64 15.92 -16.71 7.99
C SER A 64 15.65 -15.36 7.34
N ASN A 65 15.40 -14.34 8.18
CA ASN A 65 15.29 -12.95 7.76
C ASN A 65 16.63 -12.32 7.30
N ASP A 66 17.76 -13.00 7.54
CA ASP A 66 19.10 -12.42 7.44
C ASP A 66 19.78 -12.48 6.06
N ASP A 67 19.23 -13.22 5.08
CA ASP A 67 19.77 -13.27 3.71
C ASP A 67 19.45 -11.98 2.92
N CYS A 68 19.96 -10.83 3.37
CA CYS A 68 19.73 -9.55 2.70
C CYS A 68 20.48 -9.45 1.36
N GLY A 69 21.58 -10.21 1.17
CA GLY A 69 22.45 -10.08 0.00
C GLY A 69 21.76 -10.33 -1.35
N ALA A 70 20.86 -11.31 -1.43
CA ALA A 70 20.12 -11.59 -2.66
C ALA A 70 19.12 -10.47 -2.99
N ILE A 71 18.42 -9.94 -1.97
CA ILE A 71 17.50 -8.80 -2.11
C ILE A 71 18.26 -7.56 -2.57
N GLU A 72 19.37 -7.22 -1.91
CA GLU A 72 20.22 -6.09 -2.28
C GLU A 72 20.69 -6.17 -3.73
N THR A 73 21.14 -7.36 -4.14
CA THR A 73 21.63 -7.58 -5.50
C THR A 73 20.51 -7.45 -6.52
N LEU A 74 19.34 -8.05 -6.28
CA LEU A 74 18.18 -7.95 -7.16
C LEU A 74 17.69 -6.50 -7.30
N VAL A 75 17.63 -5.77 -6.19
CA VAL A 75 17.24 -4.35 -6.20
C VAL A 75 18.25 -3.51 -6.98
N SER A 76 19.56 -3.78 -6.84
CA SER A 76 20.59 -3.09 -7.61
C SER A 76 20.58 -3.45 -9.10
N ILE A 77 20.15 -4.66 -9.47
CA ILE A 77 19.95 -5.03 -10.88
C ILE A 77 18.74 -4.28 -11.44
N GLY A 78 17.62 -4.28 -10.70
CA GLY A 78 16.39 -3.62 -11.09
C GLY A 78 15.83 -4.10 -12.43
N GLY A 79 15.05 -3.26 -13.09
CA GLY A 79 14.51 -3.54 -14.41
C GLY A 79 13.34 -4.54 -14.43
N ILE A 80 12.76 -4.70 -15.62
CA ILE A 80 11.52 -5.47 -15.81
C ILE A 80 11.68 -6.95 -15.42
N ASP A 81 12.82 -7.56 -15.74
CA ASP A 81 13.08 -8.98 -15.44
C ASP A 81 13.07 -9.25 -13.92
N VAL A 82 13.60 -8.34 -13.10
CA VAL A 82 13.55 -8.45 -11.63
C VAL A 82 12.13 -8.22 -11.12
N ILE A 83 11.40 -7.26 -11.67
CA ILE A 83 10.02 -6.97 -11.27
C ILE A 83 9.12 -8.16 -11.58
N GLU A 84 9.24 -8.75 -12.76
CA GLU A 84 8.50 -9.96 -13.16
C GLU A 84 8.84 -11.16 -12.26
N ALA A 85 10.12 -11.35 -11.95
CA ALA A 85 10.53 -12.41 -11.04
C ALA A 85 10.00 -12.20 -9.62
N ALA A 86 10.09 -10.98 -9.08
CA ALA A 86 9.62 -10.66 -7.74
C ALA A 86 8.08 -10.72 -7.64
N THR A 87 7.35 -10.27 -8.66
CA THR A 87 5.88 -10.40 -8.68
C THR A 87 5.45 -11.87 -8.67
N ALA A 88 6.13 -12.75 -9.41
CA ALA A 88 5.86 -14.19 -9.36
C ALA A 88 6.09 -14.80 -7.96
N LEU A 89 7.05 -14.28 -7.20
CA LEU A 89 7.33 -14.74 -5.83
C LEU A 89 6.24 -14.34 -4.81
N LEU A 90 5.33 -13.42 -5.13
CA LEU A 90 4.18 -13.11 -4.27
C LEU A 90 3.21 -14.29 -4.14
N ALA A 91 3.24 -15.23 -5.08
CA ALA A 91 2.46 -16.47 -5.03
C ALA A 91 3.17 -17.62 -4.30
N ALA A 92 4.40 -17.42 -3.79
CA ALA A 92 5.14 -18.46 -3.11
C ALA A 92 4.45 -18.93 -1.82
N GLU A 93 4.51 -20.22 -1.50
CA GLU A 93 3.94 -20.77 -0.26
C GLU A 93 4.64 -20.24 1.00
N ASN A 94 5.97 -20.04 0.90
CA ASN A 94 6.80 -19.55 1.99
C ASN A 94 6.56 -18.04 2.24
N VAL A 95 6.14 -17.71 3.45
CA VAL A 95 5.89 -16.32 3.91
C VAL A 95 7.15 -15.45 3.79
N LEU A 96 8.34 -16.00 4.06
CA LEU A 96 9.60 -15.27 3.95
C LEU A 96 9.91 -14.89 2.50
N THR A 97 9.62 -15.79 1.57
CA THR A 97 9.78 -15.54 0.12
C THR A 97 8.84 -14.44 -0.36
N ARG A 98 7.56 -14.47 0.06
CA ARG A 98 6.61 -13.39 -0.26
C ARG A 98 7.03 -12.05 0.34
N THR A 99 7.55 -12.06 1.57
CA THR A 99 8.03 -10.85 2.24
C THR A 99 9.23 -10.25 1.51
N ALA A 100 10.18 -11.08 1.06
CA ALA A 100 11.31 -10.65 0.25
C ALA A 100 10.87 -10.06 -1.10
N ALA A 101 9.87 -10.68 -1.74
CA ALA A 101 9.27 -10.16 -2.97
C ALA A 101 8.64 -8.77 -2.76
N CYS A 102 7.83 -8.59 -1.73
CA CYS A 102 7.30 -7.28 -1.35
C CYS A 102 8.41 -6.25 -1.14
N GLU A 103 9.48 -6.63 -0.42
CA GLU A 103 10.61 -5.74 -0.15
C GLU A 103 11.32 -5.30 -1.44
N ILE A 104 11.61 -6.23 -2.34
CA ILE A 104 12.23 -5.93 -3.65
C ILE A 104 11.37 -4.95 -4.43
N LEU A 105 10.07 -5.27 -4.59
CA LEU A 105 9.13 -4.45 -5.36
C LEU A 105 8.95 -3.05 -4.76
N CYS A 106 8.90 -2.94 -3.44
CA CYS A 106 8.83 -1.65 -2.74
C CYS A 106 10.08 -0.81 -2.95
N ARG A 107 11.26 -1.44 -2.93
CA ARG A 107 12.54 -0.75 -3.10
C ARG A 107 12.80 -0.33 -4.55
N ILE A 108 12.27 -1.08 -5.52
CA ILE A 108 12.23 -0.66 -6.92
C ILE A 108 11.26 0.51 -7.11
N GLY A 109 10.11 0.49 -6.42
CA GLY A 109 9.21 1.63 -6.33
C GLY A 109 8.21 1.72 -7.48
N SER A 110 8.15 2.87 -8.16
CA SER A 110 7.08 3.20 -9.13
C SER A 110 6.98 2.23 -10.31
N ASP A 111 8.11 1.68 -10.76
CA ASP A 111 8.15 0.76 -11.90
C ASP A 111 7.46 -0.57 -11.59
N SER A 112 7.31 -0.90 -10.30
CA SER A 112 6.58 -2.07 -9.82
C SER A 112 5.06 -1.89 -9.85
N VAL A 113 4.53 -0.66 -9.99
CA VAL A 113 3.09 -0.39 -9.83
C VAL A 113 2.26 -1.11 -10.89
N VAL A 114 2.56 -0.92 -12.18
CA VAL A 114 1.75 -1.53 -13.25
C VAL A 114 1.77 -3.08 -13.19
N PRO A 115 2.91 -3.74 -12.96
CA PRO A 115 2.92 -5.19 -12.73
C PRO A 115 2.11 -5.64 -11.51
N LEU A 116 2.14 -4.88 -10.41
CA LEU A 116 1.34 -5.16 -9.21
C LEU A 116 -0.16 -4.96 -9.44
N GLU A 117 -0.56 -3.94 -10.20
CA GLU A 117 -1.97 -3.69 -10.54
C GLU A 117 -2.58 -4.88 -11.30
N ARG A 118 -1.81 -5.51 -12.21
CA ARG A 118 -2.27 -6.73 -12.91
C ARG A 118 -2.56 -7.90 -11.96
N LEU A 119 -1.85 -7.99 -10.84
CA LEU A 119 -2.08 -9.04 -9.86
C LEU A 119 -3.35 -8.84 -9.03
N LEU A 120 -4.02 -7.69 -9.13
CA LEU A 120 -5.34 -7.48 -8.52
C LEU A 120 -6.45 -8.31 -9.21
N GLU A 121 -6.17 -8.91 -10.36
CA GLU A 121 -7.09 -9.82 -11.05
C GLU A 121 -6.71 -11.32 -10.86
N ASP A 122 -5.69 -11.60 -10.05
CA ASP A 122 -5.23 -12.98 -9.82
C ASP A 122 -6.33 -13.83 -9.17
N GLN A 123 -6.42 -15.11 -9.55
CA GLN A 123 -7.43 -16.02 -8.99
C GLN A 123 -7.21 -16.29 -7.50
N ASN A 124 -5.95 -16.26 -7.05
CA ASN A 124 -5.58 -16.45 -5.67
C ASN A 124 -5.70 -15.14 -4.88
N LYS A 125 -6.64 -15.11 -3.93
CA LYS A 125 -6.87 -13.98 -3.04
C LYS A 125 -5.64 -13.55 -2.22
N ASP A 126 -4.75 -14.47 -1.89
CA ASP A 126 -3.54 -14.13 -1.14
C ASP A 126 -2.59 -13.31 -2.01
N VAL A 127 -2.45 -13.68 -3.30
CA VAL A 127 -1.68 -12.90 -4.28
C VAL A 127 -2.26 -11.51 -4.44
N ARG A 128 -3.58 -11.40 -4.62
CA ARG A 128 -4.27 -10.09 -4.70
C ARG A 128 -4.03 -9.25 -3.46
N LYS A 129 -4.16 -9.84 -2.26
CA LYS A 129 -3.91 -9.15 -0.99
C LYS A 129 -2.47 -8.63 -0.91
N PHE A 130 -1.48 -9.46 -1.25
CA PHE A 130 -0.08 -9.03 -1.25
C PHE A 130 0.20 -7.94 -2.28
N ALA A 131 -0.46 -7.99 -3.44
CA ALA A 131 -0.36 -6.92 -4.42
C ALA A 131 -0.89 -5.58 -3.86
N VAL A 132 -2.08 -5.59 -3.24
CA VAL A 132 -2.64 -4.42 -2.55
C VAL A 132 -1.70 -3.90 -1.45
N ASP A 133 -1.23 -4.77 -0.56
CA ASP A 133 -0.32 -4.39 0.52
C ASP A 133 0.97 -3.76 -0.03
N THR A 134 1.51 -4.31 -1.13
CA THR A 134 2.74 -3.81 -1.77
C THR A 134 2.50 -2.45 -2.44
N LEU A 135 1.37 -2.27 -3.13
CA LEU A 135 0.97 -0.98 -3.71
C LEU A 135 0.83 0.10 -2.63
N ALA A 136 0.22 -0.25 -1.49
CA ALA A 136 0.09 0.64 -0.33
C ALA A 136 1.45 1.07 0.24
N LEU A 137 2.40 0.13 0.32
CA LEU A 137 3.75 0.39 0.81
C LEU A 137 4.57 1.27 -0.14
N ILE A 138 4.41 1.08 -1.46
CA ILE A 138 5.02 1.97 -2.46
C ILE A 138 4.46 3.40 -2.33
N GLY A 139 3.17 3.52 -1.99
CA GLY A 139 2.50 4.78 -1.72
C GLY A 139 2.47 5.71 -2.93
N ASN A 140 2.39 5.15 -4.14
CA ASN A 140 2.28 5.93 -5.37
C ASN A 140 0.82 6.30 -5.62
N GLN A 141 0.55 7.59 -5.87
CA GLN A 141 -0.78 8.10 -6.20
C GLN A 141 -1.36 7.42 -7.44
N SER A 142 -0.52 6.97 -8.38
CA SER A 142 -1.00 6.31 -9.61
C SER A 142 -1.80 5.04 -9.32
N SER A 143 -1.55 4.38 -8.19
CA SER A 143 -2.24 3.14 -7.79
C SER A 143 -3.67 3.38 -7.26
N GLU A 144 -4.10 4.63 -7.09
CA GLU A 144 -5.38 4.97 -6.47
C GLU A 144 -6.57 4.32 -7.18
N ASN A 145 -6.61 4.40 -8.52
CA ASN A 145 -7.71 3.82 -9.30
C ASN A 145 -7.80 2.30 -9.13
N ALA A 146 -6.65 1.63 -9.20
CA ALA A 146 -6.56 0.18 -9.02
C ALA A 146 -7.01 -0.24 -7.60
N LEU A 147 -6.61 0.52 -6.58
CA LEU A 147 -7.06 0.29 -5.20
C LEU A 147 -8.56 0.57 -5.02
N MET A 148 -9.11 1.59 -5.69
CA MET A 148 -10.55 1.86 -5.71
C MET A 148 -11.37 0.75 -6.39
N GLU A 149 -10.78 0.01 -7.33
CA GLU A 149 -11.38 -1.19 -7.91
C GLU A 149 -11.32 -2.37 -6.95
N ALA A 150 -10.18 -2.57 -6.27
CA ALA A 150 -9.98 -3.62 -5.27
C ALA A 150 -10.91 -3.51 -4.04
N LEU A 151 -11.52 -2.33 -3.78
CA LEU A 151 -12.59 -2.19 -2.78
C LEU A 151 -13.80 -3.10 -3.05
N ALA A 152 -14.02 -3.52 -4.30
CA ALA A 152 -15.10 -4.40 -4.70
C ALA A 152 -14.70 -5.89 -4.73
N ASP A 153 -13.52 -6.24 -4.22
CA ASP A 153 -13.05 -7.63 -4.20
C ASP A 153 -13.99 -8.54 -3.41
N HIS A 154 -14.16 -9.77 -3.89
CA HIS A 154 -14.99 -10.77 -3.25
C HIS A 154 -14.41 -11.30 -1.92
N ASP A 155 -13.08 -11.28 -1.75
CA ASP A 155 -12.45 -11.58 -0.47
C ASP A 155 -12.33 -10.32 0.37
N ILE A 156 -12.93 -10.38 1.56
CA ILE A 156 -12.98 -9.25 2.47
C ILE A 156 -11.61 -8.74 2.90
N ASN A 157 -10.59 -9.61 3.00
CA ASN A 157 -9.27 -9.17 3.44
C ASN A 157 -8.58 -8.34 2.35
N VAL A 158 -8.81 -8.66 1.08
CA VAL A 158 -8.33 -7.87 -0.06
C VAL A 158 -9.02 -6.51 -0.07
N ALA A 159 -10.35 -6.50 0.02
CA ALA A 159 -11.13 -5.27 0.01
C ALA A 159 -10.80 -4.36 1.21
N SER A 160 -10.65 -4.92 2.42
CA SER A 160 -10.23 -4.17 3.61
C SER A 160 -8.81 -3.61 3.48
N ALA A 161 -7.87 -4.40 2.92
CA ALA A 161 -6.52 -3.92 2.65
C ALA A 161 -6.53 -2.74 1.66
N ALA A 162 -7.39 -2.80 0.64
CA ALA A 162 -7.54 -1.72 -0.34
C ALA A 162 -8.08 -0.44 0.31
N ALA A 163 -9.06 -0.57 1.21
CA ALA A 163 -9.57 0.56 1.97
C ALA A 163 -8.48 1.21 2.82
N GLU A 164 -7.69 0.41 3.56
CA GLU A 164 -6.58 0.93 4.37
C GLU A 164 -5.49 1.58 3.50
N ALA A 165 -5.17 0.99 2.35
CA ALA A 165 -4.20 1.54 1.40
C ALA A 165 -4.62 2.93 0.89
N LEU A 166 -5.89 3.10 0.53
CA LEU A 166 -6.45 4.39 0.11
C LEU A 166 -6.39 5.44 1.24
N GLY A 167 -6.65 5.02 2.49
CA GLY A 167 -6.48 5.86 3.68
C GLY A 167 -5.03 6.32 3.89
N ASP A 168 -4.06 5.44 3.63
CA ASP A 168 -2.63 5.74 3.73
C ASP A 168 -2.15 6.67 2.60
N ILE A 169 -2.72 6.56 1.39
CA ILE A 169 -2.47 7.49 0.28
C ILE A 169 -3.06 8.89 0.57
N LYS A 170 -4.13 8.96 1.36
CA LYS A 170 -4.83 10.20 1.75
C LYS A 170 -5.40 11.00 0.57
N SER A 171 -6.01 10.30 -0.38
CA SER A 171 -6.68 10.95 -1.50
C SER A 171 -8.14 11.24 -1.21
N ASP A 172 -8.57 12.49 -1.35
CA ASP A 172 -9.98 12.87 -1.23
C ASP A 172 -10.85 12.27 -2.35
N HIS A 173 -10.26 11.95 -3.51
CA HIS A 173 -10.97 11.40 -4.67
C HIS A 173 -11.63 10.04 -4.40
N CYS A 174 -11.11 9.28 -3.42
CA CYS A 174 -11.61 7.94 -3.11
C CYS A 174 -12.71 7.93 -2.03
N VAL A 175 -13.04 9.07 -1.42
CA VAL A 175 -14.00 9.16 -0.30
C VAL A 175 -15.36 8.58 -0.66
N ASP A 176 -15.93 8.94 -1.81
CA ASP A 176 -17.24 8.43 -2.25
C ASP A 176 -17.21 6.91 -2.46
N LYS A 177 -16.11 6.39 -3.01
CA LYS A 177 -15.94 4.95 -3.26
C LYS A 177 -15.80 4.17 -1.95
N LEU A 178 -15.05 4.72 -1.00
CA LEU A 178 -14.91 4.21 0.36
C LEU A 178 -16.27 4.16 1.09
N ILE A 179 -17.06 5.23 1.01
CA ILE A 179 -18.41 5.28 1.59
C ILE A 179 -19.30 4.19 0.96
N GLY A 180 -19.24 4.00 -0.35
CA GLY A 180 -19.97 2.93 -1.04
C GLY A 180 -19.61 1.52 -0.55
N ALA A 181 -18.35 1.28 -0.17
CA ALA A 181 -17.84 0.00 0.29
C ALA A 181 -18.31 -0.38 1.71
N MET A 182 -18.81 0.56 2.51
CA MET A 182 -19.27 0.33 3.90
C MET A 182 -20.40 -0.72 4.03
N ASN A 183 -21.09 -1.05 2.94
CA ASN A 183 -22.25 -1.94 2.97
C ASN A 183 -21.92 -3.44 3.07
N LEU A 184 -20.63 -3.80 3.05
CA LEU A 184 -20.22 -5.21 2.98
C LEU A 184 -20.34 -5.94 4.33
N ASN A 185 -19.65 -5.48 5.38
CA ASN A 185 -19.72 -6.02 6.73
C ASN A 185 -19.06 -5.08 7.77
N VAL A 186 -19.14 -5.47 9.04
CA VAL A 186 -18.57 -4.71 10.18
C VAL A 186 -17.08 -4.46 10.04
N LEU A 187 -16.28 -5.44 9.56
CA LEU A 187 -14.84 -5.26 9.38
C LEU A 187 -14.54 -4.21 8.32
N MET A 188 -15.25 -4.25 7.19
CA MET A 188 -15.15 -3.23 6.15
C MET A 188 -15.55 -1.85 6.68
N GLN A 189 -16.63 -1.74 7.46
CA GLN A 189 -17.03 -0.48 8.08
C GLN A 189 -15.93 0.10 8.98
N CYS A 190 -15.25 -0.74 9.76
CA CYS A 190 -14.11 -0.33 10.58
C CYS A 190 -12.92 0.13 9.73
N SER A 191 -12.55 -0.62 8.68
CA SER A 191 -11.48 -0.25 7.75
C SER A 191 -11.78 1.08 7.07
N VAL A 192 -12.99 1.25 6.53
CA VAL A 192 -13.41 2.50 5.88
C VAL A 192 -13.41 3.66 6.88
N ALA A 193 -13.94 3.48 8.10
CA ALA A 193 -13.92 4.52 9.12
C ALA A 193 -12.48 4.99 9.42
N LYS A 194 -11.56 4.04 9.60
CA LYS A 194 -10.14 4.35 9.80
C LYS A 194 -9.57 5.14 8.63
N SER A 195 -9.83 4.72 7.40
CA SER A 195 -9.33 5.39 6.19
C SER A 195 -9.88 6.80 6.03
N LEU A 196 -11.18 7.00 6.25
CA LEU A 196 -11.80 8.32 6.24
C LEU A 196 -11.21 9.24 7.32
N GLY A 197 -10.84 8.69 8.49
CA GLY A 197 -10.11 9.43 9.52
C GLY A 197 -8.68 9.80 9.14
N GLN A 198 -8.04 9.08 8.22
CA GLN A 198 -6.71 9.40 7.72
C GLN A 198 -6.73 10.43 6.59
N ILE A 199 -7.76 10.35 5.73
CA ILE A 199 -8.01 11.27 4.61
C ILE A 199 -8.46 12.64 5.15
N GLY A 200 -9.52 12.66 5.97
CA GLY A 200 -10.13 13.88 6.47
C GLY A 200 -11.01 14.59 5.42
N GLY A 201 -11.25 15.88 5.62
CA GLY A 201 -12.17 16.66 4.79
C GLY A 201 -13.64 16.53 5.20
N GLU A 202 -14.46 17.45 4.68
CA GLU A 202 -15.88 17.59 5.07
C GLU A 202 -16.70 16.33 4.81
N ALA A 203 -16.56 15.73 3.63
CA ALA A 203 -17.28 14.52 3.25
C ALA A 203 -16.90 13.31 4.13
N ALA A 204 -15.63 13.16 4.48
CA ALA A 204 -15.19 12.08 5.37
C ALA A 204 -15.71 12.28 6.79
N VAL A 205 -15.69 13.51 7.31
CA VAL A 205 -16.27 13.84 8.61
C VAL A 205 -17.76 13.53 8.64
N GLU A 206 -18.51 13.94 7.62
CA GLU A 206 -19.96 13.67 7.54
C GLU A 206 -20.24 12.17 7.53
N ALA A 207 -19.47 11.39 6.76
CA ALA A 207 -19.61 9.94 6.72
C ALA A 207 -19.27 9.28 8.07
N LEU A 208 -18.22 9.75 8.77
CA LEU A 208 -17.88 9.27 10.10
C LEU A 208 -18.98 9.58 11.13
N ILE A 209 -19.59 10.77 11.08
CA ILE A 209 -20.73 11.13 11.93
C ILE A 209 -21.95 10.24 11.67
N ARG A 210 -22.15 9.76 10.44
CA ARG A 210 -23.20 8.78 10.17
C ARG A 210 -22.88 7.43 10.81
N LEU A 211 -21.62 6.99 10.77
CA LEU A 211 -21.18 5.73 11.38
C LEU A 211 -21.27 5.71 12.90
N THR A 212 -21.24 6.85 13.59
CA THR A 212 -21.45 6.88 15.04
C THR A 212 -22.88 6.55 15.47
N LYS A 213 -23.83 6.57 14.53
CA LYS A 213 -25.25 6.23 14.75
C LYS A 213 -25.55 4.76 14.45
N GLU A 214 -24.56 3.98 14.04
CA GLU A 214 -24.71 2.55 13.79
C GLU A 214 -24.92 1.76 15.09
N ARG A 215 -25.60 0.61 14.97
CA ARG A 215 -25.89 -0.23 16.15
C ARG A 215 -24.68 -0.97 16.67
N ASN A 216 -23.68 -1.22 15.83
CA ASN A 216 -22.54 -2.05 16.19
C ASN A 216 -21.49 -1.22 16.96
N PRO A 217 -21.19 -1.54 18.24
CA PRO A 217 -20.24 -0.76 19.04
C PRO A 217 -18.83 -0.68 18.44
N MET A 218 -18.40 -1.69 17.67
CA MET A 218 -17.08 -1.71 17.03
C MET A 218 -16.96 -0.67 15.91
N VAL A 219 -18.05 -0.46 15.17
CA VAL A 219 -18.15 0.54 14.10
C VAL A 219 -18.16 1.94 14.71
N VAL A 220 -18.98 2.12 15.74
CA VAL A 220 -19.07 3.38 16.49
C VAL A 220 -17.71 3.74 17.11
N PHE A 221 -17.03 2.78 17.73
CA PHE A 221 -15.67 2.98 18.26
C PHE A 221 -14.69 3.44 17.18
N SER A 222 -14.72 2.78 16.02
CA SER A 222 -13.83 3.10 14.91
C SER A 222 -14.09 4.50 14.37
N ALA A 223 -15.37 4.90 14.26
CA ALA A 223 -15.78 6.22 13.85
C ALA A 223 -15.37 7.30 14.87
N VAL A 224 -15.65 7.09 16.16
CA VAL A 224 -15.27 7.99 17.27
C VAL A 224 -13.75 8.20 17.33
N ASN A 225 -12.97 7.13 17.24
CA ASN A 225 -11.51 7.21 17.25
C ASN A 225 -10.96 7.93 16.01
N SER A 226 -11.64 7.81 14.86
CA SER A 226 -11.26 8.50 13.62
C SER A 226 -11.61 9.99 13.67
N LEU A 227 -12.80 10.34 14.17
CA LEU A 227 -13.22 11.71 14.44
C LEU A 227 -12.28 12.43 15.43
N SER A 228 -11.89 11.73 16.51
CA SER A 228 -10.93 12.24 17.51
C SER A 228 -9.58 12.65 16.89
N LYS A 229 -9.11 11.94 15.86
CA LYS A 229 -7.86 12.26 15.16
C LYS A 229 -7.97 13.47 14.24
N LEU A 230 -9.17 13.77 13.72
CA LEU A 230 -9.39 14.88 12.80
C LEU A 230 -9.47 16.24 13.52
N GLN A 231 -9.87 16.25 14.79
CA GLN A 231 -9.89 17.44 15.67
C GLN A 231 -10.59 18.68 15.05
N CYS A 232 -11.66 18.46 14.28
CA CYS A 232 -12.45 19.56 13.70
C CYS A 232 -13.66 19.90 14.58
N ASP A 233 -14.17 21.13 14.51
CA ASP A 233 -15.30 21.60 15.33
C ASP A 233 -16.54 20.68 15.24
N ALA A 234 -16.84 20.20 14.03
CA ALA A 234 -17.91 19.25 13.78
C ALA A 234 -17.68 17.90 14.50
N SER A 235 -16.43 17.44 14.58
CA SER A 235 -16.09 16.23 15.33
C SER A 235 -16.25 16.41 16.84
N SER A 236 -15.82 17.56 17.39
CA SER A 236 -15.93 17.85 18.82
C SER A 236 -17.39 17.91 19.29
N ALA A 237 -18.25 18.61 18.56
CA ALA A 237 -19.68 18.70 18.89
C ALA A 237 -20.37 17.32 18.92
N VAL A 238 -20.04 16.45 17.95
CA VAL A 238 -20.60 15.09 17.91
C VAL A 238 -20.03 14.21 19.02
N LEU A 239 -18.75 14.33 19.34
CA LEU A 239 -18.16 13.60 20.47
C LEU A 239 -18.78 14.04 21.80
N GLU A 240 -19.03 15.33 22.01
CA GLU A 240 -19.74 15.84 23.19
C GLU A 240 -21.15 15.26 23.30
N GLU A 241 -21.93 15.26 22.21
CA GLU A 241 -23.26 14.64 22.17
C GLU A 241 -23.21 13.15 22.55
N LEU A 242 -22.25 12.41 21.98
CA LEU A 242 -22.11 10.97 22.23
C LEU A 242 -21.72 10.63 23.67
N THR A 243 -21.16 11.57 24.45
CA THR A 243 -20.91 11.33 25.89
C THR A 243 -22.20 11.12 26.70
N GLN A 244 -23.34 11.56 26.17
CA GLN A 244 -24.65 11.39 26.79
C GLN A 244 -25.46 10.25 26.15
N HIS A 245 -24.82 9.39 25.35
CA HIS A 245 -25.48 8.29 24.66
C HIS A 245 -25.95 7.22 25.65
N ASP A 246 -27.16 6.66 25.45
CA ASP A 246 -27.76 5.60 26.29
C ASP A 246 -26.93 4.29 26.38
N ASN A 247 -25.88 4.18 25.57
CA ASN A 247 -24.98 3.03 25.56
C ASN A 247 -23.69 3.43 26.25
N ASP A 248 -23.48 2.91 27.47
CA ASP A 248 -22.32 3.22 28.32
C ASP A 248 -20.99 3.06 27.58
N VAL A 249 -20.88 2.07 26.68
CA VAL A 249 -19.66 1.81 25.91
C VAL A 249 -19.41 2.94 24.91
N VAL A 250 -20.45 3.40 24.22
CA VAL A 250 -20.36 4.52 23.26
C VAL A 250 -20.04 5.83 23.99
N ALA A 251 -20.71 6.09 25.11
CA ALA A 251 -20.47 7.25 25.95
C ALA A 251 -19.03 7.28 26.51
N GLN A 252 -18.53 6.13 26.94
CA GLN A 252 -17.15 6.00 27.41
C GLN A 252 -16.14 6.27 26.29
N TYR A 253 -16.36 5.72 25.09
CA TYR A 253 -15.47 5.95 23.96
C TYR A 253 -15.41 7.42 23.55
N ALA A 254 -16.56 8.11 23.51
CA ALA A 254 -16.60 9.53 23.21
C ALA A 254 -15.86 10.36 24.28
N SER A 255 -16.05 10.03 25.56
CA SER A 255 -15.37 10.69 26.68
C SER A 255 -13.86 10.47 26.67
N ASP A 256 -13.40 9.28 26.31
CA ASP A 256 -11.97 8.96 26.19
C ASP A 256 -11.35 9.63 24.95
N ALA A 257 -12.11 9.74 23.86
CA ALA A 257 -11.70 10.44 22.65
C ALA A 257 -11.49 11.95 22.87
N LEU A 258 -12.42 12.62 23.57
CA LEU A 258 -12.28 14.04 23.95
C LEU A 258 -11.05 14.27 24.83
N ARG A 259 -10.86 13.45 25.87
CA ARG A 259 -9.69 13.54 26.75
C ARG A 259 -8.35 13.40 26.02
N LYS A 260 -8.28 12.54 24.99
CA LYS A 260 -7.07 12.37 24.17
C LYS A 260 -6.82 13.56 23.25
N ALA A 261 -7.87 14.16 22.70
CA ALA A 261 -7.77 15.36 21.89
C ALA A 261 -7.22 16.53 22.71
N ASP A 262 -7.74 16.73 23.94
CA ASP A 262 -7.29 17.79 24.86
C ASP A 262 -5.83 17.62 25.32
N ALA A 263 -5.36 16.38 25.48
CA ALA A 263 -3.99 16.09 25.91
C ALA A 263 -2.92 16.25 24.80
N SER A 264 -3.34 16.49 23.55
CA SER A 264 -2.46 16.60 22.38
C SER A 264 -2.16 18.05 21.97
N VAL A 265 -2.69 19.03 22.73
CA VAL A 265 -2.48 20.49 22.58
C VAL A 265 -1.50 20.98 23.63
#